data_AF-A0A9E5EFT8-F1
#
_entry.id   AF-A0A9E5EFT8-F1
#
_cell.length_a   1.000
_cell.length_b   1.000
_cell.length_c   1.000
_cell.angle_alpha   90.00
_cell.angle_beta   90.00
_cell.angle_gamma   90.00
#
_symmetry.space_group_name_H-M   'P 1'
#
loop_
_entity.id
_entity.type
_entity.pdbx_description
1 polymer ?
#
loop_
_entity_poly.entity_id
_entity_poly.type
_entity_poly.pdbx_seq_one_letter_code
_entity_poly.pdbx_strand_id
1 'polypeptide(L)'
;MRAPANYKNQMRKRAFTLIEVLVALSIFALAAVGLGSAYSNVLLSRMALKEKGMGEEDFARCRAAMLETANFADIEKGGDVYLPDDRMARWKGKIEPTTVADLFRVTITVEIQATAGGSYGAPREQSQWILRPTWSVESDRTKLLADAKQRLLKTRGYDEETGGGTSFISKATTKTVRVTTTRIIIKNLIIILGKIIILKIIKIIKLIPLSPTEEKRLSFNEDLTYNQKGIHPLRNFGFSRPFRHTSSHLKYFLIFDE
;
A
#
# COMPACT_ATOMS: atom_id res chain seq x y z
N MET A 1 87.53 9.30 35.23
CA MET A 1 86.24 8.58 35.03
C MET A 1 85.11 9.62 35.03
N ARG A 2 84.35 9.73 33.93
CA ARG A 2 83.27 10.72 33.75
C ARG A 2 81.94 10.01 33.96
N ALA A 3 81.11 10.49 34.88
CA ALA A 3 79.83 9.86 35.21
C ALA A 3 78.87 9.87 34.00
N PRO A 4 78.04 8.82 33.80
CA PRO A 4 77.09 8.80 32.70
C PRO A 4 75.90 9.73 33.00
N ALA A 5 75.60 10.64 32.07
CA ALA A 5 74.41 11.47 32.12
C ALA A 5 73.17 10.61 31.84
N ASN A 6 72.35 10.38 32.87
CA ASN A 6 71.05 9.72 32.74
C ASN A 6 70.07 10.64 31.99
N TYR A 7 69.92 10.41 30.68
CA TYR A 7 68.86 11.05 29.90
C TYR A 7 67.51 10.40 30.24
N LYS A 8 66.85 10.92 31.27
CA LYS A 8 65.44 10.61 31.52
C LYS A 8 64.62 11.18 30.36
N ASN A 9 64.22 10.32 29.43
CA ASN A 9 63.16 10.61 28.48
C ASN A 9 61.88 10.89 29.26
N GLN A 10 61.66 12.16 29.61
CA GLN A 10 60.39 12.60 30.18
C GLN A 10 59.35 12.48 29.08
N MET A 11 58.61 11.37 29.08
CA MET A 11 57.37 11.25 28.33
C MET A 11 56.48 12.42 28.73
N ARG A 12 56.42 13.45 27.87
CA ARG A 12 55.53 14.59 28.04
C ARG A 12 54.11 14.04 28.08
N LYS A 13 53.56 13.89 29.28
CA LYS A 13 52.13 13.62 29.48
C LYS A 13 51.40 14.87 28.97
N ARG A 14 50.98 14.84 27.71
CA ARG A 14 50.18 15.91 27.10
C ARG A 14 48.80 15.85 27.77
N ALA A 15 48.43 16.91 28.46
CA ALA A 15 47.06 17.10 28.91
C ALA A 15 46.17 17.50 27.73
N PHE A 16 44.89 17.13 27.77
CA PHE A 16 43.93 17.50 26.74
C PHE A 16 43.69 19.01 26.74
N THR A 17 43.59 19.59 25.54
CA THR A 17 43.25 21.01 25.42
C THR A 17 41.76 21.23 25.66
N LEU A 18 41.38 22.40 26.17
CA LEU A 18 39.98 22.72 26.45
C LEU A 18 39.10 22.59 25.20
N ILE A 19 39.61 22.99 24.03
CA ILE A 19 38.90 22.88 22.77
C ILE A 19 38.66 21.41 22.36
N GLU A 20 39.63 20.54 22.58
CA GLU A 20 39.53 19.12 22.25
C GLU A 20 38.45 18.42 23.10
N VAL A 21 38.40 18.73 24.40
CA VAL A 21 37.35 18.24 25.29
C VAL A 21 35.98 18.76 24.87
N LEU A 22 35.88 20.04 24.49
CA LEU A 22 34.62 20.64 24.06
C LEU A 22 34.10 20.03 22.76
N VAL A 23 34.98 19.76 21.79
CA VAL A 23 34.63 19.08 20.53
C VAL A 23 34.22 17.63 20.81
N ALA A 24 34.97 16.90 21.64
CA ALA A 24 34.63 15.52 22.00
C ALA A 24 33.24 15.45 22.69
N LEU A 25 32.96 16.37 23.61
CA LEU A 25 31.68 16.46 24.29
C LEU A 25 30.54 16.83 23.32
N SER A 26 30.80 17.70 22.34
CA SER A 26 29.84 18.05 21.30
C SER A 26 29.49 16.87 20.40
N ILE A 27 30.50 16.12 19.94
CA ILE A 27 30.29 14.91 19.12
C ILE A 27 29.55 13.84 19.93
N PHE A 28 29.92 13.65 21.20
CA PHE A 28 29.25 12.71 22.08
C PHE A 28 27.78 13.08 22.30
N ALA A 29 27.48 14.35 22.53
CA ALA A 29 26.10 14.83 22.66
C ALA A 29 25.28 14.59 21.40
N LEU A 30 25.83 14.90 20.22
CA LEU A 30 25.16 14.65 18.94
C LEU A 30 24.93 13.15 18.70
N ALA A 31 25.90 12.30 19.04
CA ALA A 31 25.77 10.84 18.95
C ALA A 31 24.68 10.31 19.90
N ALA A 32 24.64 10.80 21.14
CA ALA A 32 23.62 10.41 22.13
C ALA A 32 22.20 10.78 21.66
N VAL A 33 22.02 11.98 21.09
CA VAL A 33 20.74 12.42 20.52
C VAL A 33 20.35 11.57 19.31
N GLY A 34 21.29 11.30 18.41
CA GLY A 34 21.06 10.43 17.24
C GLY A 34 20.64 9.01 17.65
N LEU A 35 21.29 8.43 18.65
CA LEU A 35 20.96 7.12 19.18
C LEU A 35 19.59 7.10 19.86
N GLY A 36 19.27 8.13 20.66
CA GLY A 36 17.95 8.26 21.30
C GLY A 36 16.81 8.34 20.28
N SER A 37 17.01 9.09 19.19
CA SER A 37 16.05 9.18 18.09
C SER A 37 15.88 7.83 17.38
N ALA A 38 16.98 7.16 17.03
CA ALA A 38 16.94 5.85 16.39
C ALA A 38 16.25 4.80 17.27
N TYR A 39 16.55 4.78 18.58
CA TYR A 39 15.95 3.87 19.54
C TYR A 39 14.43 4.06 19.64
N SER A 40 13.97 5.32 19.73
CA SER A 40 12.54 5.64 19.80
C SER A 40 11.82 5.19 18.53
N ASN A 41 12.41 5.42 17.37
CA ASN A 41 11.86 4.98 16.09
C ASN A 41 11.74 3.44 15.99
N VAL A 42 12.75 2.71 16.45
CA VAL A 42 12.72 1.24 16.47
C VAL A 42 11.65 0.72 17.43
N LEU A 43 11.54 1.31 18.62
CA LEU A 43 10.55 0.87 19.61
C LEU A 43 9.12 1.10 19.12
N LEU A 44 8.84 2.29 18.58
CA LEU A 44 7.54 2.61 18.00
C LEU A 44 7.22 1.69 16.82
N SER A 45 8.21 1.41 15.96
CA SER A 45 8.05 0.47 14.85
C SER A 45 7.72 -0.94 15.35
N ARG A 46 8.36 -1.40 16.42
CA ARG A 46 8.06 -2.71 17.03
C ARG A 46 6.65 -2.78 17.61
N MET A 47 6.22 -1.73 18.31
CA MET A 47 4.86 -1.66 18.86
C MET A 47 3.81 -1.69 17.74
N ALA A 48 3.99 -0.86 16.71
CA ALA A 48 3.09 -0.82 15.56
C ALA A 48 3.05 -2.16 14.80
N LEU A 49 4.19 -2.84 14.65
CA LEU A 49 4.24 -4.17 14.03
C LEU A 49 3.59 -5.25 14.87
N LYS A 50 3.71 -5.20 16.21
CA LYS A 50 3.09 -6.19 17.10
C LYS A 50 1.56 -6.08 17.05
N GLU A 51 1.03 -4.87 17.12
CA GLU A 51 -0.42 -4.62 17.03
C GLU A 51 -0.99 -5.05 15.67
N LYS A 52 -0.31 -4.67 14.58
CA LYS A 52 -0.71 -5.08 13.23
C LYS A 52 -0.56 -6.58 13.00
N GLY A 53 0.51 -7.18 13.52
CA GLY A 53 0.81 -8.60 13.40
C GLY A 53 -0.26 -9.46 14.06
N MET A 54 -0.65 -9.13 15.29
CA MET A 54 -1.69 -9.86 16.03
C MET A 54 -3.01 -9.94 15.24
N GLY A 55 -3.51 -8.80 14.72
CA GLY A 55 -4.75 -8.80 13.95
C GLY A 55 -4.67 -9.52 12.60
N GLU A 56 -3.49 -9.57 11.97
CA GLU A 56 -3.29 -10.29 10.71
C GLU A 56 -3.09 -11.79 10.92
N GLU A 57 -2.41 -12.19 11.99
CA GLU A 57 -2.24 -13.58 12.40
C GLU A 57 -3.57 -14.22 12.82
N ASP A 58 -4.38 -13.50 13.60
CA ASP A 58 -5.73 -13.94 13.99
C ASP A 58 -6.61 -14.14 12.74
N PHE A 59 -6.57 -13.20 11.80
CA PHE A 59 -7.31 -13.30 10.54
C PHE A 59 -6.79 -14.45 9.66
N ALA A 60 -5.46 -14.64 9.58
CA ALA A 60 -4.86 -15.74 8.84
C ALA A 60 -5.28 -17.10 9.39
N ARG A 61 -5.51 -17.22 10.70
CA ARG A 61 -6.05 -18.43 11.34
C ARG A 61 -7.51 -18.68 10.94
N CYS A 62 -8.37 -17.67 10.95
CA CYS A 62 -9.75 -17.79 10.45
C CYS A 62 -9.78 -18.18 8.96
N ARG A 63 -8.89 -17.61 8.15
CA ARG A 63 -8.72 -17.99 6.75
C ARG A 63 -8.30 -19.46 6.61
N ALA A 64 -7.38 -19.93 7.44
CA ALA A 64 -6.98 -21.34 7.43
C ALA A 64 -8.16 -22.26 7.76
N ALA A 65 -8.95 -21.93 8.79
CA ALA A 65 -10.16 -22.69 9.16
C ALA A 65 -11.21 -22.71 8.03
N MET A 66 -11.41 -21.59 7.33
CA MET A 66 -12.26 -21.53 6.14
C MET A 66 -11.73 -22.45 5.03
N LEU A 67 -10.42 -22.45 4.78
CA LEU A 67 -9.82 -23.28 3.72
C LEU A 67 -9.85 -24.78 4.05
N GLU A 68 -9.81 -25.13 5.33
CA GLU A 68 -9.97 -26.51 5.83
C GLU A 68 -11.41 -27.01 5.67
N THR A 69 -12.40 -26.11 5.71
CA THR A 69 -13.80 -26.47 5.53
C THR A 69 -14.06 -26.94 4.10
N ALA A 70 -14.31 -28.24 3.94
CA ALA A 70 -14.41 -28.87 2.62
C ALA A 70 -15.76 -28.66 1.92
N ASN A 71 -16.85 -28.42 2.67
CA ASN A 71 -18.21 -28.40 2.14
C ASN A 71 -18.70 -26.97 1.86
N PHE A 72 -19.33 -26.77 0.69
CA PHE A 72 -19.84 -25.48 0.23
C PHE A 72 -20.81 -24.84 1.24
N ALA A 73 -21.77 -25.61 1.75
CA ALA A 73 -22.81 -25.09 2.64
C ALA A 73 -22.28 -24.69 4.03
N ASP A 74 -21.17 -25.29 4.47
CA ASP A 74 -20.62 -25.04 5.80
C ASP A 74 -19.76 -23.76 5.82
N ILE A 75 -19.26 -23.32 4.67
CA ILE A 75 -18.60 -22.00 4.51
C ILE A 75 -19.57 -20.86 4.80
N GLU A 76 -20.82 -20.96 4.33
CA GLU A 76 -21.84 -19.92 4.55
C GLU A 76 -22.35 -19.86 5.99
N LYS A 77 -22.42 -21.02 6.67
CA LYS A 77 -22.69 -21.08 8.10
C LYS A 77 -21.56 -20.44 8.90
N GLY A 78 -20.32 -20.67 8.45
CA GLY A 78 -19.12 -20.21 9.11
C GLY A 78 -18.75 -21.07 10.31
N GLY A 79 -17.87 -20.54 11.15
CA GLY A 79 -17.40 -21.24 12.34
C GLY A 79 -16.74 -20.31 13.35
N ASP A 80 -16.44 -20.87 14.52
CA ASP A 80 -15.74 -20.20 15.60
C ASP A 80 -14.33 -20.79 15.71
N VAL A 81 -13.34 -19.93 15.93
CA VAL A 81 -11.93 -20.28 16.06
C VAL A 81 -11.38 -19.68 17.34
N TYR A 82 -10.74 -20.52 18.15
CA TYR A 82 -10.04 -20.07 19.35
C TYR A 82 -8.70 -19.42 18.96
N LEU A 83 -8.51 -18.21 19.46
CA LEU A 83 -7.31 -17.40 19.30
C LEU A 83 -6.44 -17.51 20.57
N PRO A 84 -5.18 -17.07 20.49
CA PRO A 84 -4.38 -16.82 21.69
C PRO A 84 -5.08 -15.88 22.67
N ASP A 85 -4.72 -15.98 23.96
CA ASP A 85 -5.31 -15.24 25.08
C ASP A 85 -6.80 -15.58 25.36
N ASP A 86 -7.23 -16.80 25.01
CA ASP A 86 -8.61 -17.30 25.23
C ASP A 86 -9.69 -16.42 24.57
N ARG A 87 -9.29 -15.70 23.52
CA ARG A 87 -10.21 -14.92 22.67
C ARG A 87 -10.83 -15.83 21.63
N MET A 88 -12.02 -15.46 21.18
CA MET A 88 -12.70 -16.17 20.09
C MET A 88 -12.84 -15.26 18.87
N ALA A 89 -12.70 -15.85 17.69
CA ALA A 89 -13.04 -15.22 16.43
C ALA A 89 -14.13 -16.02 15.73
N ARG A 90 -15.14 -15.31 15.24
CA ARG A 90 -16.21 -15.86 14.42
C ARG A 90 -15.97 -15.48 12.97
N TRP A 91 -16.02 -16.45 12.08
CA TRP A 91 -15.88 -16.20 10.66
C TRP A 91 -17.08 -16.74 9.90
N LYS A 92 -17.42 -16.07 8.80
CA LYS A 92 -18.44 -16.50 7.83
C LYS A 92 -17.94 -16.22 6.43
N GLY A 93 -18.19 -17.13 5.50
CA GLY A 93 -17.83 -16.96 4.10
C GLY A 93 -19.05 -16.72 3.24
N LYS A 94 -18.97 -15.78 2.29
CA LYS A 94 -19.92 -15.63 1.20
C LYS A 94 -19.26 -16.10 -0.09
N ILE A 95 -19.87 -17.08 -0.76
CA ILE A 95 -19.33 -17.65 -1.99
C ILE A 95 -20.02 -17.03 -3.21
N GLU A 96 -19.23 -16.58 -4.17
CA GLU A 96 -19.71 -16.08 -5.47
C GLU A 96 -19.11 -16.94 -6.60
N PRO A 97 -19.95 -17.54 -7.46
CA PRO A 97 -19.47 -18.31 -8.61
C PRO A 97 -18.82 -17.39 -9.65
N THR A 98 -17.92 -17.94 -10.45
CA THR A 98 -17.16 -17.18 -11.45
C THR A 98 -17.35 -17.75 -12.85
N THR A 99 -16.83 -17.06 -13.86
CA THR A 99 -16.88 -17.50 -15.27
C THR A 99 -15.89 -18.63 -15.58
N VAL A 100 -15.04 -19.00 -14.62
CA VAL A 100 -14.07 -20.09 -14.74
C VAL A 100 -14.58 -21.25 -13.89
N ALA A 101 -14.63 -22.44 -14.49
CA ALA A 101 -15.05 -23.66 -13.80
C ALA A 101 -14.18 -23.90 -12.55
N ASP A 102 -14.81 -24.39 -11.48
CA ASP A 102 -14.18 -24.74 -10.19
C ASP A 102 -13.51 -23.59 -9.42
N LEU A 103 -13.50 -22.37 -9.99
CA LEU A 103 -12.95 -21.18 -9.38
C LEU A 103 -14.07 -20.35 -8.75
N PHE A 104 -13.93 -20.07 -7.46
CA PHE A 104 -14.91 -19.32 -6.69
C PHE A 104 -14.27 -18.09 -6.08
N ARG A 105 -15.04 -16.99 -6.01
CA ARG A 105 -14.66 -15.82 -5.23
C ARG A 105 -15.33 -15.92 -3.88
N VAL A 106 -14.55 -16.10 -2.82
CA VAL A 106 -15.05 -16.20 -1.46
C VAL A 106 -14.70 -14.93 -0.70
N THR A 107 -15.70 -14.28 -0.13
CA THR A 107 -15.49 -13.14 0.78
C THR A 107 -15.67 -13.64 2.21
N ILE A 108 -14.59 -13.65 2.99
CA ILE A 108 -14.62 -14.02 4.40
C ILE A 108 -14.83 -12.75 5.22
N THR A 109 -15.82 -12.80 6.12
CA THR A 109 -16.11 -11.78 7.12
C THR A 109 -15.72 -12.36 8.48
N VAL A 110 -14.87 -11.66 9.23
CA VAL A 110 -14.33 -12.11 10.51
C VAL A 110 -14.60 -11.08 11.59
N GLU A 111 -15.17 -11.53 12.70
CA GLU A 111 -15.39 -10.75 13.91
C GLU A 111 -14.50 -11.33 15.01
N ILE A 112 -13.64 -10.49 15.61
CA ILE A 112 -12.66 -10.92 16.62
C ILE A 112 -13.04 -10.28 17.96
N GLN A 113 -13.03 -11.06 19.05
CA GLN A 113 -13.19 -10.51 20.39
C GLN A 113 -12.00 -9.64 20.79
N ALA A 114 -12.28 -8.48 21.39
CA ALA A 114 -11.23 -7.59 21.90
C ALA A 114 -10.49 -8.20 23.10
N THR A 115 -11.22 -8.89 23.97
CA THR A 115 -10.72 -9.57 25.18
C THR A 115 -11.49 -10.88 25.36
N ALA A 116 -10.92 -11.87 26.05
CA ALA A 116 -11.55 -13.14 26.35
C ALA A 116 -12.95 -12.93 26.98
N GLY A 117 -13.97 -13.58 26.41
CA GLY A 117 -15.37 -13.45 26.85
C GLY A 117 -16.02 -12.07 26.62
N GLY A 118 -15.32 -11.15 25.95
CA GLY A 118 -15.79 -9.80 25.67
C GLY A 118 -16.64 -9.68 24.41
N SER A 119 -16.98 -8.43 24.06
CA SER A 119 -17.67 -8.11 22.81
C SER A 119 -16.78 -8.37 21.60
N TYR A 120 -17.42 -8.75 20.50
CA TYR A 120 -16.82 -8.76 19.18
C TYR A 120 -16.58 -7.32 18.72
N GLY A 121 -15.41 -7.10 18.10
CA GLY A 121 -15.08 -5.85 17.43
C GLY A 121 -15.77 -5.72 16.07
N ALA A 122 -15.41 -4.67 15.33
CA ALA A 122 -15.95 -4.45 13.99
C ALA A 122 -15.58 -5.60 13.03
N PRO A 123 -16.52 -6.07 12.18
CA PRO A 123 -16.24 -7.11 11.21
C PRO A 123 -15.21 -6.64 10.19
N ARG A 124 -14.25 -7.52 9.87
CA ARG A 124 -13.26 -7.32 8.83
C ARG A 124 -13.53 -8.26 7.67
N GLU A 125 -13.50 -7.73 6.45
CA GLU A 125 -13.76 -8.52 5.24
C GLU A 125 -12.52 -8.67 4.35
N GLN A 126 -12.37 -9.84 3.73
CA GLN A 126 -11.37 -10.07 2.69
C GLN A 126 -11.95 -10.99 1.60
N SER A 127 -11.81 -10.59 0.33
CA SER A 127 -12.12 -11.49 -0.80
C SER A 127 -10.89 -12.26 -1.25
N GLN A 128 -11.07 -13.55 -1.54
CA GLN A 128 -10.04 -14.43 -2.09
C GLN A 128 -10.62 -15.31 -3.21
N TRP A 129 -9.73 -15.80 -4.06
CA TRP A 129 -10.08 -16.76 -5.11
C TRP A 129 -9.67 -18.16 -4.66
N ILE A 130 -10.59 -19.11 -4.69
CA ILE A 130 -10.37 -20.47 -4.21
C ILE A 130 -10.75 -21.46 -5.33
N LEU A 131 -9.83 -22.39 -5.61
CA LEU A 131 -10.08 -23.52 -6.49
C LEU A 131 -10.61 -24.70 -5.67
N ARG A 132 -11.86 -25.10 -5.93
CA ARG A 132 -12.52 -26.22 -5.25
C ARG A 132 -13.44 -26.98 -6.23
N PRO A 133 -12.92 -27.99 -6.95
CA PRO A 133 -13.74 -28.79 -7.85
C PRO A 133 -14.88 -29.54 -7.16
N THR A 134 -14.77 -29.81 -5.86
CA THR A 134 -15.83 -30.46 -5.07
C THR A 134 -17.07 -29.60 -4.87
N TRP A 135 -16.97 -28.28 -5.12
CA TRP A 135 -18.09 -27.34 -4.94
C TRP A 135 -18.89 -27.12 -6.21
N SER A 136 -18.33 -27.45 -7.37
CA SER A 136 -19.01 -27.30 -8.65
C SER A 136 -19.86 -28.51 -8.96
N VAL A 137 -21.05 -28.26 -9.51
CA VAL A 137 -21.92 -29.29 -10.07
C VAL A 137 -21.44 -29.62 -11.48
N GLU A 138 -21.39 -30.91 -11.83
CA GLU A 138 -20.85 -31.41 -13.11
C GLU A 138 -21.53 -30.78 -14.35
N SER A 139 -22.83 -30.54 -14.26
CA SER A 139 -23.62 -29.90 -15.32
C SER A 139 -23.20 -28.44 -15.56
N ASP A 140 -22.93 -27.68 -14.50
CA ASP A 140 -22.51 -26.28 -14.59
C ASP A 140 -21.05 -26.16 -15.02
N ARG A 141 -20.19 -27.07 -14.54
CA ARG A 141 -18.80 -27.21 -15.01
C ARG A 141 -18.76 -27.42 -16.51
N THR A 142 -19.53 -28.38 -17.04
CA THR A 142 -19.53 -28.70 -18.47
C THR A 142 -19.95 -27.50 -19.33
N LYS A 143 -20.96 -26.74 -18.88
CA LYS A 143 -21.39 -25.50 -19.56
C LYS A 143 -20.30 -24.44 -19.56
N LEU A 144 -19.68 -24.19 -18.40
CA LEU A 144 -18.59 -23.21 -18.26
C LEU A 144 -17.37 -23.60 -19.09
N LEU A 145 -17.05 -24.89 -19.18
CA LEU A 145 -15.99 -25.40 -20.04
C LEU A 145 -16.34 -25.21 -21.53
N ALA A 146 -17.55 -25.54 -21.95
CA ALA A 146 -18.00 -25.34 -23.33
C ALA A 146 -17.98 -23.87 -23.75
N ASP A 147 -18.46 -22.96 -22.89
CA ASP A 147 -18.39 -21.51 -23.14
C ASP A 147 -16.94 -21.00 -23.19
N ALA A 148 -16.08 -21.47 -22.28
CA ALA A 148 -14.67 -21.15 -22.31
C ALA A 148 -14.00 -21.62 -23.61
N LYS A 149 -14.31 -22.84 -24.09
CA LYS A 149 -13.81 -23.36 -25.37
C LYS A 149 -14.26 -22.47 -26.54
N GLN A 150 -15.55 -22.12 -26.63
CA GLN A 150 -16.05 -21.23 -27.67
C GLN A 150 -15.36 -19.86 -27.66
N ARG A 151 -15.15 -19.29 -26.47
CA ARG A 151 -14.44 -18.02 -26.30
C ARG A 151 -12.98 -18.11 -26.76
N LEU A 152 -12.30 -19.21 -26.45
CA LEU A 152 -10.91 -19.44 -26.85
C LEU A 152 -10.79 -19.67 -28.36
N LEU A 153 -11.70 -20.44 -28.96
CA LEU A 153 -11.79 -20.60 -30.41
C LEU A 153 -11.97 -19.24 -31.10
N LYS A 154 -12.92 -18.43 -30.63
CA LYS A 154 -13.21 -17.11 -31.21
C LYS A 154 -12.07 -16.11 -31.06
N THR A 155 -11.42 -16.08 -29.90
CA THR A 155 -10.40 -15.05 -29.59
C THR A 155 -9.01 -15.44 -30.07
N ARG A 156 -8.68 -16.73 -29.99
CA ARG A 156 -7.32 -17.24 -30.17
C ARG A 156 -7.20 -18.28 -31.29
N GLY A 157 -8.30 -18.70 -31.92
CA GLY A 157 -8.28 -19.81 -32.87
C GLY A 157 -7.86 -21.13 -32.23
N TYR A 158 -8.05 -21.26 -30.91
CA TYR A 158 -7.69 -22.46 -30.18
C TYR A 158 -8.69 -23.58 -30.50
N ASP A 159 -8.17 -24.68 -31.02
CA ASP A 159 -8.88 -25.92 -31.28
C ASP A 159 -8.18 -27.06 -30.50
N GLU A 160 -8.98 -27.93 -29.87
CA GLU A 160 -8.49 -29.00 -29.00
C GLU A 160 -7.82 -30.12 -29.80
N GLU A 161 -8.27 -30.39 -31.03
CA GLU A 161 -7.68 -31.42 -31.88
C GLU A 161 -6.28 -31.02 -32.38
N THR A 162 -6.07 -29.72 -32.59
CA THR A 162 -4.81 -29.18 -33.12
C THR A 162 -3.88 -28.63 -32.01
N GLY A 163 -4.29 -28.67 -30.73
CA GLY A 163 -3.52 -28.15 -29.59
C GLY A 163 -3.29 -26.62 -29.63
N GLY A 164 -4.05 -25.89 -30.46
CA GLY A 164 -3.82 -24.49 -30.78
C GLY A 164 -2.61 -24.28 -31.69
N GLY A 165 -2.85 -24.14 -33.00
CA GLY A 165 -1.79 -23.82 -33.95
C GLY A 165 -1.11 -22.49 -33.62
N THR A 166 0.23 -22.47 -33.55
CA THR A 166 1.10 -21.34 -33.16
C THR A 166 0.92 -20.02 -33.94
N SER A 167 -0.02 -19.94 -34.87
CA SER A 167 -0.38 -18.77 -35.67
C SER A 167 -0.71 -17.51 -34.86
N PHE A 168 -1.12 -17.66 -33.60
CA PHE A 168 -1.37 -16.55 -32.68
C PHE A 168 -0.09 -16.03 -32.00
N ILE A 169 0.98 -16.82 -31.91
CA ILE A 169 2.29 -16.38 -31.40
C ILE A 169 3.03 -15.56 -32.48
N SER A 170 2.81 -15.86 -33.76
CA SER A 170 3.52 -15.22 -34.88
C SER A 170 2.94 -13.86 -35.32
N LYS A 171 1.72 -13.50 -34.92
CA LYS A 171 1.18 -12.14 -35.12
C LYS A 171 1.52 -11.24 -33.94
N ALA A 172 2.81 -10.97 -33.74
CA ALA A 172 3.22 -9.78 -33.03
C ALA A 172 2.66 -8.58 -33.79
N THR A 173 1.58 -7.97 -33.29
CA THR A 173 1.11 -6.68 -33.80
C THR A 173 2.16 -5.65 -33.38
N THR A 174 3.16 -5.46 -34.23
CA THR A 174 4.12 -4.37 -34.10
C THR A 174 3.34 -3.08 -34.35
N LYS A 175 2.65 -2.59 -33.32
CA LYS A 175 2.20 -1.21 -33.29
C LYS A 175 3.47 -0.38 -33.21
N THR A 176 3.95 0.05 -34.36
CA THR A 176 4.99 1.07 -34.48
C THR A 176 4.39 2.37 -33.92
N VAL A 177 4.48 2.53 -32.61
CA VAL A 177 4.21 3.80 -31.95
C VAL A 177 5.34 4.72 -32.37
N ARG A 178 5.12 5.54 -33.40
CA ARG A 178 5.97 6.71 -33.65
C ARG A 178 5.80 7.65 -32.46
N VAL A 179 6.62 7.45 -31.44
CA VAL A 179 6.69 8.37 -30.30
C VAL A 179 7.19 9.69 -30.89
N THR A 180 6.28 10.66 -31.00
CA THR A 180 6.61 12.02 -31.45
C THR A 180 7.24 12.75 -30.26
N THR A 181 8.40 12.25 -29.81
CA THR A 181 9.13 12.66 -28.60
C THR A 181 9.40 14.16 -28.58
N THR A 182 9.61 14.77 -29.76
CA THR A 182 9.90 16.19 -29.90
C THR A 182 8.73 17.09 -29.47
N ARG A 183 7.46 16.69 -29.71
CA ARG A 183 6.30 17.52 -29.33
C ARG A 183 6.02 17.51 -27.83
N ILE A 184 6.32 16.40 -27.15
CA ILE A 184 6.10 16.27 -25.69
C ILE A 184 7.17 17.07 -24.93
N ILE A 185 8.43 17.00 -25.37
CA ILE A 185 9.53 17.76 -24.75
C ILE A 185 9.30 19.26 -24.89
N ILE A 186 8.91 19.75 -26.09
CA ILE A 186 8.64 21.18 -26.31
C ILE A 186 7.46 21.66 -25.44
N LYS A 187 6.36 20.89 -25.34
CA LYS A 187 5.23 21.25 -24.48
C LYS A 187 5.62 21.35 -23.00
N ASN A 188 6.40 20.39 -22.49
CA ASN A 188 6.84 20.41 -21.10
C ASN A 188 7.83 21.55 -20.81
N LEU A 189 8.71 21.88 -21.77
CA LEU A 189 9.65 22.99 -21.62
C LEU A 189 8.93 24.34 -21.53
N ILE A 190 7.88 24.56 -22.33
CA ILE A 190 7.07 25.78 -22.29
C ILE A 190 6.35 25.94 -20.94
N ILE A 191 5.81 24.85 -20.38
CA ILE A 191 5.14 24.88 -19.07
C ILE A 191 6.12 25.23 -17.95
N ILE A 192 7.34 24.69 -17.99
CA ILE A 192 8.38 24.95 -16.98
C ILE A 192 8.85 26.41 -17.07
N LEU A 193 9.12 26.91 -18.28
CA LEU A 193 9.53 28.30 -18.50
C LEU A 193 8.44 29.29 -18.04
N GLY A 194 7.17 29.01 -18.33
CA GLY A 194 6.05 29.83 -17.87
C GLY A 194 5.98 29.94 -16.34
N LYS A 195 6.16 28.82 -15.62
CA LYS A 195 6.19 28.83 -14.15
C LYS A 195 7.35 29.66 -13.59
N ILE A 196 8.54 29.57 -14.19
CA ILE A 196 9.72 30.34 -13.75
C ILE A 196 9.50 31.85 -13.94
N ILE A 197 8.90 32.25 -15.06
CA ILE A 197 8.59 33.66 -15.35
C ILE A 197 7.55 34.19 -14.35
N ILE A 198 6.47 33.44 -14.09
CA ILE A 198 5.44 33.82 -13.10
C ILE A 198 6.05 33.97 -11.70
N LEU A 199 6.91 33.04 -11.28
CA LEU A 199 7.59 33.11 -9.98
C LEU A 199 8.52 34.34 -9.87
N LYS A 200 9.22 34.70 -10.95
CA LYS A 200 10.03 35.93 -10.98
C LYS A 200 9.17 37.19 -10.88
N ILE A 201 8.04 37.25 -11.57
CA ILE A 201 7.12 38.40 -11.52
C ILE A 201 6.53 38.55 -10.11
N ILE A 202 6.09 37.47 -9.47
CA ILE A 202 5.59 37.49 -8.09
C ILE A 202 6.68 37.97 -7.12
N LYS A 203 7.92 37.53 -7.30
CA LYS A 203 9.04 37.94 -6.45
C LYS A 203 9.39 39.42 -6.63
N ILE A 204 9.28 39.94 -7.86
CA ILE A 204 9.47 41.38 -8.16
C ILE A 204 8.35 42.22 -7.57
N ILE A 205 7.09 41.78 -7.65
CA ILE A 205 5.94 42.49 -7.04
C ILE A 205 6.10 42.55 -5.52
N LYS A 206 6.63 41.49 -4.88
CA LYS A 206 6.93 41.48 -3.43
C LYS A 206 8.11 42.37 -3.00
N LEU A 207 8.91 42.88 -3.92
CA LEU A 207 10.08 43.73 -3.66
C LEU A 207 9.80 45.23 -3.84
N ILE A 208 8.57 45.62 -4.18
CA ILE A 208 8.14 47.01 -4.22
C ILE A 208 7.66 47.39 -2.81
N PRO A 209 8.35 48.30 -2.07
CA PRO A 209 7.83 48.78 -0.80
C PRO A 209 6.58 49.63 -1.05
N LEU A 210 5.43 49.17 -0.55
CA LEU A 210 4.21 49.96 -0.52
C LEU A 210 4.38 51.10 0.49
N SER A 211 4.14 52.34 0.03
CA SER A 211 4.01 53.55 0.84
C SER A 211 3.01 53.34 1.99
N PRO A 212 3.25 53.91 3.20
CA PRO A 212 2.40 53.68 4.36
C PRO A 212 1.12 54.52 4.24
N THR A 213 0.15 54.07 3.44
CA THR A 213 -1.16 54.74 3.36
C THR A 213 -2.33 53.83 2.94
N GLU A 214 -2.16 52.51 2.97
CA GLU A 214 -3.19 51.56 2.51
C GLU A 214 -3.47 50.43 3.53
N GLU A 215 -3.14 50.61 4.82
CA GLU A 215 -3.41 49.60 5.85
C GLU A 215 -4.83 49.67 6.43
N LYS A 216 -5.64 50.67 6.03
CA LYS A 216 -7.00 50.89 6.57
C LYS A 216 -8.16 50.30 5.75
N ARG A 217 -7.92 49.55 4.67
CA ARG A 217 -8.99 49.00 3.80
C ARG A 217 -9.19 47.49 3.84
N LEU A 218 -8.55 46.77 4.77
CA LEU A 218 -8.72 45.31 4.92
C LEU A 218 -9.42 44.88 6.21
N SER A 219 -9.87 45.82 7.04
CA SER A 219 -10.71 45.55 8.22
C SER A 219 -12.13 46.08 8.03
N PHE A 220 -12.83 45.70 6.96
CA PHE A 220 -14.25 46.02 6.84
C PHE A 220 -14.98 45.10 5.84
N ASN A 221 -15.49 43.98 6.35
CA ASN A 221 -16.73 43.26 5.97
C ASN A 221 -16.57 41.76 6.30
N GLU A 222 -16.53 41.47 7.59
CA GLU A 222 -17.28 40.34 8.12
C GLU A 222 -18.75 40.76 8.24
N ASP A 223 -19.64 39.78 8.14
CA ASP A 223 -21.10 39.86 8.11
C ASP A 223 -21.75 40.12 6.75
N LEU A 224 -22.25 39.03 6.14
CA LEU A 224 -23.63 38.94 5.66
C LEU A 224 -24.04 37.45 5.45
N THR A 225 -24.75 36.94 6.47
CA THR A 225 -25.89 36.00 6.42
C THR A 225 -25.73 34.56 5.89
N TYR A 226 -25.81 33.61 6.82
CA TYR A 226 -26.24 32.23 6.62
C TYR A 226 -27.61 32.03 7.27
N ASN A 227 -28.70 31.86 6.49
CA ASN A 227 -29.84 31.04 6.93
C ASN A 227 -30.80 30.63 5.80
N GLN A 228 -30.85 29.30 5.57
CA GLN A 228 -32.00 28.44 5.21
C GLN A 228 -32.98 28.87 4.10
N LYS A 229 -33.08 28.05 3.03
CA LYS A 229 -34.29 27.26 2.71
C LYS A 229 -34.15 26.47 1.40
N GLY A 230 -34.46 25.17 1.48
CA GLY A 230 -35.10 24.43 0.39
C GLY A 230 -34.23 23.47 -0.42
N ILE A 231 -33.95 22.28 0.12
CA ILE A 231 -33.57 21.14 -0.71
C ILE A 231 -34.42 19.93 -0.29
N HIS A 232 -35.26 19.47 -1.22
CA HIS A 232 -35.55 18.07 -1.64
C HIS A 232 -36.79 18.12 -2.57
N PRO A 233 -36.90 17.30 -3.66
CA PRO A 233 -36.62 15.85 -3.63
C PRO A 233 -35.92 15.19 -4.85
N LEU A 234 -35.29 14.05 -4.55
CA LEU A 234 -35.15 12.77 -5.27
C LEU A 234 -34.50 12.63 -6.68
N ARG A 235 -33.55 11.67 -6.70
CA ARG A 235 -33.34 10.51 -7.61
C ARG A 235 -32.14 10.52 -8.58
N ASN A 236 -31.22 9.59 -8.29
CA ASN A 236 -30.42 8.69 -9.15
C ASN A 236 -29.78 9.21 -10.45
N PHE A 237 -28.47 9.04 -10.59
CA PHE A 237 -27.82 8.09 -11.52
C PHE A 237 -26.29 8.18 -11.38
N GLY A 238 -25.61 7.03 -11.29
CA GLY A 238 -24.16 6.93 -11.12
C GLY A 238 -23.36 7.16 -12.42
N PHE A 239 -22.05 7.34 -12.28
CA PHE A 239 -21.04 6.57 -13.01
C PHE A 239 -19.61 6.92 -12.54
N SER A 240 -18.88 5.88 -12.17
CA SER A 240 -17.48 5.86 -11.79
C SER A 240 -16.54 6.24 -12.93
N ARG A 241 -15.39 6.87 -12.61
CA ARG A 241 -14.15 6.76 -13.40
C ARG A 241 -12.91 6.62 -12.50
N PRO A 242 -11.85 5.95 -12.99
CA PRO A 242 -10.98 5.11 -12.18
C PRO A 242 -9.63 5.76 -11.82
N PHE A 243 -9.13 5.40 -10.63
CA PHE A 243 -7.78 5.68 -10.17
C PHE A 243 -6.81 4.65 -10.78
N ARG A 244 -5.78 5.12 -11.49
CA ARG A 244 -4.81 4.30 -12.21
C ARG A 244 -3.59 4.07 -11.31
N HIS A 245 -3.41 2.85 -10.81
CA HIS A 245 -2.19 2.42 -10.12
C HIS A 245 -1.12 2.05 -11.16
N THR A 246 0.07 2.66 -11.07
CA THR A 246 1.27 2.19 -11.75
C THR A 246 1.87 1.05 -10.92
N SER A 247 2.26 -0.03 -11.59
CA SER A 247 2.88 -1.21 -11.00
C SER A 247 4.21 -1.43 -11.72
N SER A 248 5.29 -1.58 -10.95
CA SER A 248 6.60 -2.02 -11.43
C SER A 248 7.07 -3.20 -10.58
N HIS A 249 6.97 -4.38 -11.19
CA HIS A 249 7.85 -5.55 -11.14
C HIS A 249 8.45 -6.10 -9.82
N LEU A 250 8.05 -7.37 -9.56
CA LEU A 250 8.86 -8.60 -9.36
C LEU A 250 9.37 -9.05 -7.97
N LYS A 251 9.16 -10.39 -7.77
CA LYS A 251 9.64 -11.39 -6.78
C LYS A 251 8.55 -11.71 -5.72
N TYR A 252 8.05 -12.94 -5.59
CA TYR A 252 8.79 -14.18 -5.30
C TYR A 252 8.25 -15.45 -5.98
N PHE A 253 9.20 -16.38 -6.14
CA PHE A 253 9.17 -17.75 -6.65
C PHE A 253 8.41 -18.69 -5.69
N LEU A 254 7.65 -19.64 -6.25
CA LEU A 254 7.18 -20.83 -5.54
C LEU A 254 8.27 -21.90 -5.64
N ILE A 255 8.65 -22.50 -4.50
CA ILE A 255 9.32 -23.79 -4.44
C ILE A 255 8.27 -24.76 -3.89
N PHE A 256 7.86 -25.71 -4.73
CA PHE A 256 7.33 -26.99 -4.29
C PHE A 256 8.54 -27.90 -4.14
N ASP A 257 8.66 -28.56 -2.99
CA ASP A 257 9.43 -29.79 -2.84
C ASP A 257 8.57 -30.78 -2.05
N GLU A 258 8.79 -32.05 -2.37
CA GLU A 258 8.08 -33.25 -1.91
C GLU A 258 7.96 -33.42 -0.38
#